data_AF-A0A7S1CI01-F1
#
_entry.id   AF-A0A7S1CI01-F1
#
_cell.length_a   1.000
_cell.length_b   1.000
_cell.length_c   1.000
_cell.angle_alpha   90.00
_cell.angle_beta   90.00
_cell.angle_gamma   90.00
#
_symmetry.space_group_name_H-M   'P 1'
#
loop_
_entity.id
_entity.type
_entity.pdbx_description
1 polymer ?
#
loop_
_entity_poly.entity_id
_entity_poly.type
_entity_poly.pdbx_seq_one_letter_code
_entity_poly.pdbx_strand_id
1 'polypeptide(L)'
;MEESACSRCLSWRYPSTTLSLRDTLKLCAPFAWAIIALIAATVYIVAPLADHPARDPRWAPAGLAALSGLISWLLVYDIWNYQRDVVYMSHGGADKARREKVWRKLYLAAFFTFVAVALLAFFLGVGQSIDACGHDSCGSDASWCSISLLFGVVWMYVLHRTIKSWGREVHGHELSGVGGGAEAGAGAGGGGG
;
A
#
# COMPACT_ATOMS: atom_id res chain seq x y z
N MET A 1 19.52 23.63 -41.75
CA MET A 1 18.68 24.38 -40.78
C MET A 1 17.60 23.45 -40.24
N GLU A 2 17.98 22.40 -39.48
CA GLU A 2 17.03 21.36 -38.99
C GLU A 2 17.25 20.94 -37.53
N GLU A 3 18.12 21.62 -36.76
CA GLU A 3 18.43 21.21 -35.38
C GLU A 3 17.47 21.79 -34.31
N SER A 4 16.55 22.68 -34.66
CA SER A 4 15.70 23.39 -33.68
C SER A 4 14.41 22.67 -33.29
N ALA A 5 14.06 21.55 -33.94
CA ALA A 5 12.85 20.78 -33.61
C ALA A 5 13.05 19.73 -32.50
N CYS A 6 14.28 19.27 -32.25
CA CYS A 6 14.53 18.15 -31.33
C CYS A 6 14.58 18.57 -29.84
N SER A 7 14.94 19.82 -29.53
CA SER A 7 15.08 20.27 -28.14
C SER A 7 13.74 20.41 -27.39
N ARG A 8 12.64 20.71 -28.10
CA ARG A 8 11.30 20.80 -27.49
C ARG A 8 10.68 19.44 -27.15
N CYS A 9 11.10 18.35 -27.82
CA CYS A 9 10.63 17.00 -27.51
C CYS A 9 11.29 16.39 -26.26
N LEU A 10 12.48 16.87 -25.87
CA LEU A 10 13.17 16.41 -24.66
C LEU A 10 12.63 17.05 -23.37
N SER A 11 12.06 18.25 -23.46
CA SER A 11 11.50 18.95 -22.29
C SER A 11 10.24 18.30 -21.70
N TRP A 12 9.54 17.46 -22.48
CA TRP A 12 8.36 16.73 -22.02
C TRP A 12 8.69 15.40 -21.31
N ARG A 13 9.96 14.99 -21.27
CA ARG A 13 10.33 13.62 -20.86
C ARG A 13 10.80 13.47 -19.42
N TYR A 14 10.90 14.56 -18.67
CA TYR A 14 11.17 14.51 -17.23
C TYR A 14 10.14 15.37 -16.51
N PRO A 15 9.01 14.78 -16.04
CA PRO A 15 8.17 15.48 -15.08
C PRO A 15 9.08 15.94 -13.93
N SER A 16 9.05 17.22 -13.62
CA SER A 16 9.81 17.83 -12.54
C SER A 16 9.77 16.94 -11.30
N THR A 17 10.95 16.56 -10.80
CA THR A 17 11.24 15.69 -9.65
C THR A 17 10.72 16.22 -8.31
N THR A 18 9.76 17.14 -8.33
CA THR A 18 9.03 17.59 -7.17
C THR A 18 7.97 16.54 -6.84
N LEU A 19 8.29 15.65 -5.90
CA LEU A 19 7.30 14.82 -5.21
C LEU A 19 6.15 15.73 -4.77
N SER A 20 4.95 15.48 -5.29
CA SER A 20 3.76 16.20 -4.82
C SER A 20 3.63 15.97 -3.31
N LEU A 21 3.28 17.02 -2.55
CA LEU A 21 3.00 16.91 -1.11
C LEU A 21 2.03 15.74 -0.82
N ARG A 22 1.08 15.51 -1.73
CA ARG A 22 0.14 14.39 -1.69
C ARG A 22 0.82 13.03 -1.69
N ASP A 23 1.89 12.85 -2.45
CA ASP A 23 2.62 11.59 -2.54
C ASP A 23 3.54 11.38 -1.34
N THR A 24 4.14 12.44 -0.82
CA THR A 24 4.87 12.41 0.46
C THR A 24 3.95 11.99 1.60
N LEU A 25 2.74 12.55 1.68
CA LEU A 25 1.76 12.17 2.70
C LEU A 25 1.36 10.69 2.64
N LYS A 26 1.26 10.11 1.44
CA LYS A 26 0.97 8.67 1.26
C LYS A 26 2.10 7.77 1.76
N LEU A 27 3.35 8.24 1.75
CA LEU A 27 4.51 7.53 2.28
C LEU A 27 4.63 7.70 3.79
N CYS A 28 4.38 8.92 4.29
CA CYS A 28 4.50 9.24 5.72
C CYS A 28 3.55 8.42 6.59
N ALA A 29 2.31 8.21 6.17
CA ALA A 29 1.33 7.47 6.97
C ALA A 29 1.73 6.01 7.29
N PRO A 30 2.02 5.13 6.29
CA PRO A 30 2.44 3.76 6.56
C PRO A 30 3.82 3.70 7.22
N PHE A 31 4.71 4.66 6.94
CA PHE A 31 6.02 4.73 7.59
C PHE A 31 5.89 5.07 9.09
N ALA A 32 5.12 6.10 9.44
CA ALA A 32 4.84 6.46 10.82
C ALA A 32 4.14 5.31 11.56
N TRP A 33 3.20 4.64 10.91
CA TRP A 33 2.55 3.45 11.48
C TRP A 33 3.53 2.31 11.73
N ALA A 34 4.44 2.03 10.79
CA ALA A 34 5.46 1.01 10.97
C ALA A 34 6.33 1.28 12.22
N ILE A 35 6.73 2.53 12.43
CA ILE A 35 7.50 2.95 13.61
C ILE A 35 6.67 2.74 14.89
N ILE A 36 5.44 3.25 14.92
CA ILE A 36 4.54 3.11 16.08
C ILE A 36 4.30 1.63 16.42
N ALA A 37 4.07 0.80 15.40
CA ALA A 37 3.83 -0.63 15.56
C ALA A 37 5.06 -1.38 16.09
N LEU A 38 6.26 -1.01 15.64
CA LEU A 38 7.51 -1.58 16.17
C LEU A 38 7.74 -1.16 17.63
N ILE A 39 7.51 0.12 17.96
CA ILE A 39 7.58 0.60 19.34
C ILE A 39 6.59 -0.15 20.22
N ALA A 40 5.33 -0.29 19.77
CA ALA A 40 4.31 -1.04 20.48
C ALA A 40 4.72 -2.51 20.69
N ALA A 41 5.27 -3.16 19.67
CA ALA A 41 5.79 -4.53 19.78
C ALA A 41 6.89 -4.62 20.86
N THR A 42 7.82 -3.68 20.88
CA THR A 42 8.86 -3.62 21.92
C THR A 42 8.26 -3.37 23.30
N VAL A 43 7.28 -2.46 23.44
CA VAL A 43 6.60 -2.20 24.72
C VAL A 43 5.87 -3.44 25.23
N TYR A 44 5.17 -4.19 24.37
CA TYR A 44 4.49 -5.43 24.77
C TYR A 44 5.43 -6.53 25.23
N ILE A 45 6.68 -6.52 24.76
CA ILE A 45 7.72 -7.43 25.22
C ILE A 45 8.36 -6.89 26.51
N VAL A 46 8.79 -5.63 26.54
CA VAL A 46 9.65 -5.09 27.61
C VAL A 46 8.87 -4.67 28.85
N ALA A 47 7.69 -4.07 28.71
CA ALA A 47 6.95 -3.53 29.86
C ALA A 47 6.60 -4.60 30.92
N PRO A 48 6.12 -5.82 30.55
CA PRO A 48 5.88 -6.88 31.52
C PRO A 48 7.13 -7.28 32.31
N LEU A 49 8.29 -7.36 31.65
CA LEU A 49 9.57 -7.69 32.29
C LEU A 49 10.09 -6.58 33.21
N ALA A 50 9.84 -5.32 32.85
CA ALA A 50 10.26 -4.17 33.65
C ALA A 50 9.48 -4.05 34.96
N ASP A 51 8.17 -4.35 34.93
CA ASP A 51 7.31 -4.30 36.12
C ASP A 51 7.60 -5.47 37.08
N HIS A 52 7.71 -6.69 36.55
CA HIS A 52 8.00 -7.88 37.34
C HIS A 52 8.79 -8.92 36.52
N PRO A 53 9.97 -9.38 37.00
CA PRO A 53 10.80 -10.34 36.26
C PRO A 53 10.12 -11.68 35.97
N ALA A 54 9.07 -12.03 36.72
CA ALA A 54 8.32 -13.28 36.60
C ALA A 54 7.08 -13.17 35.69
N ARG A 55 6.78 -11.99 35.13
CA ARG A 55 5.65 -11.84 34.19
C ARG A 55 6.06 -12.27 32.80
N ASP A 56 5.23 -13.09 32.17
CA ASP A 56 5.45 -13.52 30.80
C ASP A 56 5.30 -12.37 29.80
N PRO A 57 6.14 -12.29 28.75
CA PRO A 57 5.98 -11.31 27.69
C PRO A 57 4.64 -11.49 26.97
N ARG A 58 4.03 -10.37 26.54
CA ARG A 58 2.76 -10.42 25.80
C ARG A 58 3.02 -10.71 24.32
N TRP A 59 3.32 -11.98 24.02
CA TRP A 59 3.73 -12.41 22.68
C TRP A 59 2.67 -12.19 21.59
N ALA A 60 1.39 -12.42 21.91
CA ALA A 60 0.30 -12.27 20.95
C ALA A 60 0.15 -10.82 20.42
N PRO A 61 -0.08 -9.79 21.28
CA PRO A 61 -0.16 -8.41 20.80
C PRO A 61 1.17 -7.91 20.24
N ALA A 62 2.32 -8.35 20.78
CA ALA A 62 3.63 -8.03 20.22
C ALA A 62 3.80 -8.55 18.79
N GLY A 63 3.40 -9.80 18.54
CA GLY A 63 3.43 -10.42 17.22
C GLY A 63 2.50 -9.71 16.24
N LEU A 64 1.30 -9.31 16.69
CA LEU A 64 0.37 -8.56 15.85
C LEU A 64 0.91 -7.18 15.48
N ALA A 65 1.45 -6.46 16.48
CA ALA A 65 2.08 -5.16 16.29
C ALA A 65 3.23 -5.27 15.28
N ALA A 66 4.17 -6.20 15.51
CA ALA A 66 5.31 -6.44 14.63
C ALA A 66 4.89 -6.80 13.21
N LEU A 67 3.91 -7.69 13.04
CA LEU A 67 3.40 -8.07 11.72
C LEU A 67 2.76 -6.87 11.01
N SER A 68 1.97 -6.06 11.72
CA SER A 68 1.37 -4.84 11.13
C SER A 68 2.44 -3.83 10.69
N GLY A 69 3.51 -3.70 11.48
CA GLY A 69 4.64 -2.83 11.18
C GLY A 69 5.41 -3.32 9.96
N LEU A 70 5.66 -4.63 9.87
CA LEU A 70 6.33 -5.25 8.71
C LEU A 70 5.52 -5.06 7.43
N ILE A 71 4.19 -5.29 7.46
CA ILE A 71 3.32 -5.09 6.30
C ILE A 71 3.39 -3.62 5.83
N SER A 72 3.38 -2.69 6.78
CA SER A 72 3.44 -1.25 6.48
C SER A 72 4.80 -0.84 5.91
N TRP A 73 5.88 -1.45 6.41
CA TRP A 73 7.23 -1.24 5.89
C TRP A 73 7.38 -1.76 4.45
N LEU A 74 6.93 -2.98 4.17
CA LEU A 74 6.94 -3.57 2.83
C LEU A 74 6.20 -2.68 1.83
N LEU A 75 5.10 -2.09 2.27
CA LEU A 75 4.35 -1.17 1.46
C LEU A 75 5.09 0.15 1.19
N VAL A 76 5.72 0.76 2.21
CA VAL A 76 6.56 1.95 1.98
C VAL A 76 7.62 1.66 0.93
N TYR A 77 8.30 0.52 1.06
CA TYR A 77 9.29 0.04 0.10
C TYR A 77 8.72 -0.10 -1.32
N ASP A 78 7.50 -0.62 -1.43
CA ASP A 78 6.82 -0.77 -2.71
C ASP A 78 6.36 0.55 -3.34
N ILE A 79 5.84 1.50 -2.55
CA ILE A 79 5.47 2.82 -3.04
C ILE A 79 6.72 3.56 -3.53
N TRP A 80 7.82 3.44 -2.78
CA TRP A 80 9.11 4.00 -3.15
C TRP A 80 9.62 3.42 -4.47
N ASN A 81 9.64 2.09 -4.61
CA ASN A 81 10.02 1.43 -5.86
C ASN A 81 9.09 1.79 -7.00
N TYR A 82 7.79 1.90 -6.74
CA TYR A 82 6.82 2.30 -7.75
C TYR A 82 7.12 3.71 -8.29
N GLN A 83 7.38 4.67 -7.40
CA GLN A 83 7.74 6.03 -7.82
C GLN A 83 9.02 6.04 -8.65
N ARG A 84 9.99 5.16 -8.36
CA ARG A 84 11.17 4.98 -9.20
C ARG A 84 10.84 4.34 -10.55
N ASP A 85 10.10 3.24 -10.57
CA ASP A 85 9.83 2.45 -11.78
C ASP A 85 9.01 3.22 -12.83
N VAL A 86 8.09 4.10 -12.40
CA VAL A 86 7.34 4.99 -13.32
C VAL A 86 8.25 5.88 -14.14
N VAL A 87 9.39 6.29 -13.58
CA VAL A 87 10.37 7.13 -14.27
C VAL A 87 11.13 6.35 -15.34
N TYR A 88 11.26 5.03 -15.19
CA TYR A 88 12.14 4.22 -16.04
C TYR A 88 11.41 3.32 -17.06
N MET A 89 10.14 2.99 -16.87
CA MET A 89 9.46 2.00 -17.72
C MET A 89 8.20 2.53 -18.41
N SER A 90 8.36 2.95 -19.68
CA SER A 90 7.27 3.27 -20.62
C SER A 90 6.97 2.09 -21.58
N HIS A 91 7.19 0.84 -21.17
CA HIS A 91 7.01 -0.34 -22.02
C HIS A 91 5.92 -1.26 -21.47
N GLY A 92 4.87 -1.50 -22.28
CA GLY A 92 3.58 -2.12 -21.91
C GLY A 92 3.59 -3.55 -21.36
N GLY A 93 4.76 -4.19 -21.19
CA GLY A 93 4.89 -5.45 -20.46
C GLY A 93 4.89 -5.30 -18.93
N ALA A 94 5.24 -4.12 -18.41
CA ALA A 94 5.36 -3.87 -16.97
C ALA A 94 4.01 -3.85 -16.23
N ASP A 95 2.90 -3.57 -16.93
CA ASP A 95 1.58 -3.37 -16.31
C ASP A 95 0.98 -4.65 -15.75
N LYS A 96 1.17 -5.80 -16.41
CA LYS A 96 0.66 -7.10 -15.93
C LYS A 96 1.34 -7.53 -14.63
N ALA A 97 2.67 -7.50 -14.59
CA ALA A 97 3.45 -7.86 -13.40
C ALA A 97 3.12 -6.93 -12.22
N ARG A 98 2.89 -5.65 -12.51
CA ARG A 98 2.51 -4.65 -11.52
C ARG A 98 1.12 -4.90 -10.94
N ARG A 99 0.14 -5.27 -11.77
CA ARG A 99 -1.21 -5.60 -11.32
C ARG A 99 -1.19 -6.80 -10.36
N GLU A 100 -0.44 -7.84 -10.69
CA GLU A 100 -0.32 -9.04 -9.85
C GLU A 100 0.31 -8.74 -8.48
N LYS A 101 1.39 -7.93 -8.45
CA LYS A 101 2.02 -7.50 -7.19
C LYS A 101 1.03 -6.78 -6.27
N VAL A 102 0.14 -5.95 -6.81
CA VAL A 102 -0.84 -5.23 -5.99
C VAL A 102 -1.97 -6.12 -5.49
N TRP A 103 -2.43 -7.08 -6.30
CA TRP A 103 -3.41 -8.07 -5.83
C TRP A 103 -2.88 -8.91 -4.67
N ARG A 104 -1.63 -9.40 -4.75
CA ARG A 104 -0.99 -10.14 -3.64
C ARG A 104 -1.02 -9.34 -2.33
N LYS A 105 -0.80 -8.02 -2.40
CA LYS A 105 -0.84 -7.13 -1.23
C LYS A 105 -2.24 -6.89 -0.71
N LEU A 106 -3.23 -6.79 -1.59
CA LEU A 106 -4.63 -6.71 -1.20
C LEU A 106 -5.06 -7.98 -0.45
N TYR A 107 -4.64 -9.16 -0.93
CA TYR A 107 -4.87 -10.42 -0.22
C TYR A 107 -4.17 -10.46 1.13
N LEU A 108 -2.93 -9.99 1.22
CA LEU A 108 -2.21 -9.91 2.48
C LEU A 108 -2.91 -8.98 3.49
N ALA A 109 -3.35 -7.81 3.04
CA ALA A 109 -4.11 -6.86 3.87
C ALA A 109 -5.47 -7.42 4.32
N ALA A 110 -6.18 -8.10 3.41
CA ALA A 110 -7.44 -8.77 3.73
C ALA A 110 -7.24 -9.90 4.75
N PHE A 111 -6.21 -10.73 4.56
CA PHE A 111 -5.84 -11.79 5.51
C PHE A 111 -5.50 -11.22 6.88
N PHE A 112 -4.67 -10.17 6.96
CA PHE A 112 -4.35 -9.51 8.22
C PHE A 112 -5.61 -8.95 8.91
N THR A 113 -6.49 -8.30 8.14
CA THR A 113 -7.77 -7.78 8.65
C THR A 113 -8.64 -8.92 9.20
N PHE A 114 -8.73 -10.04 8.48
CA PHE A 114 -9.46 -11.22 8.93
C PHE A 114 -8.91 -11.78 10.25
N VAL A 115 -7.59 -11.91 10.37
CA VAL A 115 -6.93 -12.34 11.61
C VAL A 115 -7.23 -11.37 12.76
N ALA A 116 -7.18 -10.06 12.51
CA ALA A 116 -7.52 -9.04 13.51
C ALA A 116 -8.98 -9.15 13.97
N VAL A 117 -9.94 -9.38 13.06
CA VAL A 117 -11.35 -9.63 13.40
C VAL A 117 -11.50 -10.90 14.24
N ALA A 118 -10.86 -11.99 13.83
CA ALA A 118 -10.95 -13.27 14.53
C ALA A 118 -10.42 -13.17 15.96
N LEU A 119 -9.28 -12.50 16.16
CA LEU A 119 -8.71 -12.27 17.48
C LEU A 119 -9.54 -11.30 18.32
N LEU A 120 -10.07 -10.24 17.71
CA LEU A 120 -10.97 -9.33 18.41
C LEU A 120 -12.23 -10.07 18.89
N ALA A 121 -12.84 -10.89 18.03
CA ALA A 121 -13.98 -11.72 18.41
C ALA A 121 -13.64 -12.71 19.52
N PHE A 122 -12.44 -13.32 19.46
CA PHE A 122 -11.94 -14.18 20.52
C PHE A 122 -11.81 -13.44 21.86
N PHE A 123 -11.16 -12.28 21.90
CA PHE A 123 -10.95 -11.52 23.14
C PHE A 123 -12.24 -10.95 23.73
N LEU A 124 -13.19 -10.54 22.87
CA LEU A 124 -14.50 -10.02 23.31
C LEU A 124 -15.47 -11.13 23.73
N GLY A 125 -15.40 -12.31 23.11
CA GLY A 125 -16.33 -13.41 23.39
C GLY A 125 -15.80 -14.43 24.39
N VAL A 126 -14.64 -15.02 24.10
CA VAL A 126 -14.07 -16.15 24.84
C VAL A 126 -13.09 -15.68 25.91
N GLY A 127 -12.27 -14.67 25.58
CA GLY A 127 -11.24 -14.15 26.48
C GLY A 127 -11.79 -13.66 27.82
N GLN A 128 -13.01 -13.10 27.82
CA GLN A 128 -13.69 -12.63 29.03
C GLN A 128 -14.07 -13.76 30.01
N SER A 129 -14.20 -15.00 29.52
CA SER A 129 -14.60 -16.16 30.33
C SER A 129 -13.43 -16.98 30.88
N ILE A 130 -12.19 -16.66 30.50
CA ILE A 130 -11.00 -17.40 30.94
C ILE A 130 -10.41 -16.65 32.15
N ASP A 131 -10.46 -17.26 33.34
CA ASP A 131 -9.92 -16.68 34.58
C ASP A 131 -8.43 -16.31 34.50
N ALA A 132 -7.68 -16.91 33.58
CA ALA A 132 -6.28 -16.58 33.29
C ALA A 132 -6.10 -15.22 32.59
N CYS A 133 -7.16 -14.67 32.00
CA CYS A 133 -7.17 -13.35 31.39
C CYS A 133 -7.54 -12.29 32.45
N GLY A 134 -6.65 -12.10 33.43
CA GLY A 134 -6.80 -11.03 34.42
C GLY A 134 -7.10 -9.70 33.72
N HIS A 135 -8.13 -9.00 34.21
CA HIS A 135 -8.88 -7.95 33.49
C HIS A 135 -8.04 -6.86 32.78
N ASP A 136 -6.78 -6.62 33.16
CA ASP A 136 -5.90 -5.61 32.56
C ASP A 136 -5.23 -6.03 31.24
N SER A 137 -4.96 -7.32 31.02
CA SER A 137 -4.29 -7.79 29.79
C SER A 137 -5.26 -7.98 28.63
N CYS A 138 -6.41 -8.61 28.89
CA CYS A 138 -7.43 -8.89 27.87
C CYS A 138 -7.99 -7.58 27.24
N GLY A 139 -8.18 -6.52 28.03
CA GLY A 139 -8.63 -5.22 27.52
C GLY A 139 -7.60 -4.54 26.62
N SER A 140 -6.32 -4.59 27.00
CA SER A 140 -5.21 -4.11 26.17
C SER A 140 -5.15 -4.85 24.84
N ASP A 141 -5.26 -6.17 24.85
CA ASP A 141 -5.16 -6.99 23.63
C ASP A 141 -6.34 -6.75 22.69
N ALA A 142 -7.56 -6.64 23.23
CA ALA A 142 -8.74 -6.25 22.46
C ALA A 142 -8.61 -4.85 21.85
N SER A 143 -8.04 -3.88 22.59
CA SER A 143 -7.81 -2.53 22.08
C SER A 143 -6.83 -2.53 20.91
N TRP A 144 -5.74 -3.31 21.01
CA TRP A 144 -4.75 -3.41 19.94
C TRP A 144 -5.29 -4.12 18.70
N CYS A 145 -6.11 -5.16 18.88
CA CYS A 145 -6.83 -5.79 17.79
C CYS A 145 -7.78 -4.80 17.10
N SER A 146 -8.47 -3.96 17.87
CA SER A 146 -9.38 -2.93 17.34
C SER A 146 -8.64 -1.86 16.54
N ILE A 147 -7.51 -1.38 17.04
CA ILE A 147 -6.66 -0.41 16.33
C ILE A 147 -6.10 -1.03 15.05
N SER A 148 -5.61 -2.27 15.12
CA SER A 148 -5.09 -3.02 13.96
C SER A 148 -6.17 -3.25 12.91
N LEU A 149 -7.40 -3.54 13.35
CA LEU A 149 -8.56 -3.70 12.48
C LEU A 149 -8.91 -2.39 11.77
N LEU A 150 -8.98 -1.27 12.50
CA LEU A 150 -9.22 0.04 11.92
C LEU A 150 -8.17 0.37 10.85
N PHE A 151 -6.90 0.13 11.16
CA PHE A 151 -5.81 0.31 10.20
C PHE A 151 -5.95 -0.61 8.99
N GLY A 152 -6.28 -1.89 9.19
CA GLY A 152 -6.54 -2.85 8.11
C GLY A 152 -7.65 -2.36 7.17
N VAL A 153 -8.75 -1.84 7.71
CA VAL A 153 -9.88 -1.30 6.93
C VAL A 153 -9.48 -0.05 6.14
N VAL A 154 -8.84 0.93 6.79
CA VAL A 154 -8.32 2.13 6.10
C VAL A 154 -7.36 1.72 4.99
N TRP A 155 -6.52 0.73 5.25
CA TRP A 155 -5.54 0.24 4.32
C TRP A 155 -6.14 -0.44 3.09
N MET A 156 -7.10 -1.35 3.30
CA MET A 156 -7.87 -1.96 2.21
C MET A 156 -8.56 -0.90 1.35
N TYR A 157 -9.12 0.15 1.97
CA TYR A 157 -9.73 1.26 1.23
C TYR A 157 -8.70 2.00 0.37
N VAL A 158 -7.52 2.34 0.90
CA VAL A 158 -6.45 3.01 0.15
C VAL A 158 -5.95 2.15 -1.02
N LEU A 159 -5.69 0.86 -0.79
CA LEU A 159 -5.27 -0.07 -1.84
C LEU A 159 -6.34 -0.20 -2.93
N HIS A 160 -7.60 -0.37 -2.54
CA HIS A 160 -8.71 -0.47 -3.47
C HIS A 160 -8.84 0.78 -4.35
N ARG A 161 -8.73 1.98 -3.76
CA ARG A 161 -8.75 3.25 -4.50
C ARG A 161 -7.58 3.37 -5.47
N THR A 162 -6.40 2.89 -5.06
CA THR A 162 -5.17 2.88 -5.87
C THR A 162 -5.31 1.96 -7.09
N ILE A 163 -5.82 0.74 -6.89
CA ILE A 163 -6.12 -0.20 -7.98
C ILE A 163 -7.12 0.41 -8.97
N LYS A 164 -8.20 1.02 -8.46
CA LYS A 164 -9.23 1.64 -9.29
C LYS A 164 -8.70 2.83 -10.08
N SER A 165 -7.80 3.64 -9.52
CA SER A 165 -7.19 4.75 -10.27
C SER A 165 -6.38 4.25 -11.46
N TRP A 166 -5.57 3.21 -11.27
CA TRP A 166 -4.73 2.67 -12.35
C TRP A 166 -5.56 2.02 -13.46
N GLY A 167 -6.67 1.36 -13.10
CA GLY A 167 -7.58 0.80 -14.10
C GLY A 167 -8.13 1.84 -15.08
N ARG A 168 -8.38 3.08 -14.63
CA ARG A 168 -8.89 4.16 -15.49
C ARG A 168 -7.84 4.71 -16.44
N GLU A 169 -6.59 4.82 -15.99
CA GLU A 169 -5.48 5.32 -16.81
C GLU A 169 -5.21 4.39 -18.01
N VAL A 170 -5.20 3.07 -17.78
CA VAL A 170 -4.97 2.07 -18.85
C VAL A 170 -6.05 2.14 -19.93
N HIS A 171 -7.33 2.22 -19.55
CA HIS A 171 -8.44 2.31 -20.51
C HIS A 171 -8.41 3.62 -21.32
N GLY A 172 -7.95 4.72 -20.71
CA GLY A 172 -7.81 6.00 -21.41
C GLY A 172 -6.76 5.96 -22.52
N HIS A 173 -5.64 5.25 -22.30
CA HIS A 173 -4.60 5.09 -23.32
C HIS A 173 -5.04 4.21 -24.49
N GLU A 174 -5.78 3.12 -24.24
CA GLU A 174 -6.31 2.26 -25.32
C GLU A 174 -7.27 3.03 -26.23
N LEU A 175 -8.20 3.80 -25.65
CA LEU A 175 -9.14 4.61 -26.43
C LEU A 175 -8.45 5.70 -27.25
N SER A 176 -7.38 6.29 -26.72
CA SER A 176 -6.61 7.33 -27.42
C SER A 176 -5.74 6.75 -28.55
N GLY A 177 -5.24 5.52 -28.40
CA GLY A 177 -4.42 4.85 -29.42
C GLY A 177 -5.23 4.36 -30.64
N VAL A 178 -6.50 3.99 -30.44
CA VAL A 178 -7.37 3.52 -31.54
C VAL A 178 -7.83 4.67 -32.44
N GLY A 179 -7.95 5.90 -31.93
CA GLY A 179 -8.36 7.07 -32.70
C GLY A 179 -7.30 7.63 -33.65
N GLY A 180 -6.00 7.48 -33.33
CA GLY A 180 -4.90 8.06 -34.11
C GLY A 180 -4.52 7.29 -35.39
N GLY A 181 -5.02 6.07 -35.58
CA GLY A 181 -4.70 5.23 -36.74
C GLY A 181 -5.63 5.39 -37.94
N ALA A 182 -6.79 6.05 -37.78
CA ALA A 182 -7.82 6.11 -38.81
C ALA A 182 -7.67 7.28 -39.80
N GLU A 183 -6.88 8.32 -39.49
CA GLU A 183 -6.77 9.51 -40.34
C GLU A 183 -5.59 9.49 -41.33
N ALA A 184 -4.69 8.50 -41.28
CA ALA A 184 -3.52 8.43 -42.17
C ALA A 184 -3.80 7.80 -43.56
N GLY A 185 -5.03 7.40 -43.86
CA GLY A 185 -5.37 6.64 -45.08
C GLY A 185 -6.15 7.38 -46.17
N ALA A 186 -6.56 8.64 -45.99
CA ALA A 186 -7.55 9.29 -46.86
C ALA A 186 -6.97 10.29 -47.89
N GLY A 187 -5.69 10.18 -48.26
CA GLY A 187 -5.03 11.20 -49.10
C GLY A 187 -4.06 10.66 -50.15
N ALA A 188 -4.48 9.76 -51.03
CA ALA A 188 -3.72 9.42 -52.24
C ALA A 188 -4.66 9.04 -53.39
N GLY A 189 -5.33 10.03 -53.96
CA GLY A 189 -6.17 9.83 -55.14
C GLY A 189 -6.59 11.15 -55.74
N GLY A 190 -5.73 11.76 -56.56
CA GLY A 190 -6.12 12.95 -57.31
C GLY A 190 -4.97 13.58 -58.12
N GLY A 191 -5.03 13.38 -59.44
CA GLY A 191 -4.19 14.04 -60.46
C GLY A 191 -3.39 13.00 -61.27
N GLY A 192 -3.75 12.59 -62.49
CA GLY A 192 -4.61 13.22 -63.50
C GLY A 192 -3.78 14.11 -64.43
N GLY A 193 -3.61 13.70 -65.69
CA GLY A 193 -3.06 14.52 -66.79
C GLY A 193 -1.89 13.88 -67.51
#